data_AF-A0A9X1VQ65-F1
#
_entry.id   AF-A0A9X1VQ65-F1
#
_cell.length_a   1.000
_cell.length_b   1.000
_cell.length_c   1.000
_cell.angle_alpha   90.00
_cell.angle_beta   90.00
_cell.angle_gamma   90.00
#
_symmetry.space_group_name_H-M   'P 1'
#
loop_
_entity.id
_entity.type
_entity.pdbx_description
1 polymer ?
#
loop_
_entity_poly.entity_id
_entity_poly.type
_entity_poly.pdbx_seq_one_letter_code
_entity_poly.pdbx_strand_id
1 'polypeptide(L)'
;MSFPLYIAKRYLFTKTNNNAINIITIIASFGVIVGSLALFIILSGFSGLRTFSYSLLDASDPDIKITSVKGKSFLFTAEIQKTFQSNSTIKASSKVIEERVFLEYNNKSEIAFVKGVENNYTTITQIDSAINIGSWIDTDFSNTAVIGNGISRKLTLGILNFGEPLAITVPKPGTGFINPRNAFYKMNVQIVGVYSGTEDFENKFVFVDISEARSLLRYKENQITGIELKLVNDADVDEVSEALQEQLGNQFKVQTKEQLNEVFYKVINTENFVSYLIFTLIVIIALFNVIGAIIMMIIDKKDNLKTLFSLGATIQEVKKIFVLQGFLLTFFGMLIGLTIGVILVFVQKQFGLFMITQSLPYPVEFRFTNLIIVIITITILGFIASKIASSRISKEFIEK
;
A
#
# COMPACT_ATOMS: atom_id res chain seq x y z
N MET A 1 41.59 -4.96 22.14
CA MET A 1 41.22 -4.71 20.72
C MET A 1 41.69 -5.89 19.89
N SER A 2 40.87 -6.42 18.98
CA SER A 2 41.33 -7.49 18.08
C SER A 2 42.33 -6.91 17.08
N PHE A 3 43.51 -7.54 16.95
CA PHE A 3 44.56 -7.15 16.01
C PHE A 3 44.04 -6.88 14.58
N PRO A 4 43.16 -7.72 14.01
CA PRO A 4 42.65 -7.48 12.66
C PRO A 4 41.82 -6.20 12.50
N LEU A 5 41.04 -5.83 13.51
CA LEU A 5 40.18 -4.63 13.46
C LEU A 5 41.01 -3.35 13.56
N TYR A 6 42.07 -3.36 14.38
CA TYR A 6 43.00 -2.23 14.49
C TYR A 6 43.66 -1.90 13.15
N ILE A 7 44.16 -2.92 12.45
CA ILE A 7 44.78 -2.75 11.14
C ILE A 7 43.74 -2.36 10.07
N ALA A 8 42.57 -2.99 10.07
CA ALA A 8 41.50 -2.69 9.12
C ALA A 8 41.06 -1.21 9.17
N LYS A 9 40.87 -0.68 10.38
CA LYS A 9 40.53 0.74 10.59
C LYS A 9 41.63 1.64 10.05
N ARG A 10 42.90 1.33 10.34
CA ARG A 10 44.03 2.11 9.83
C ARG A 10 44.08 2.11 8.30
N TYR A 11 43.89 0.95 7.66
CA TYR A 11 43.92 0.83 6.19
C TYR A 11 42.76 1.54 5.51
N LEU A 12 41.60 1.67 6.16
CA LEU A 12 40.47 2.43 5.61
C LEU A 12 40.76 3.94 5.49
N PHE A 13 41.40 4.53 6.50
CA PHE A 13 41.62 5.99 6.57
C PHE A 13 42.99 6.43 6.00
N THR A 14 43.93 5.51 5.80
CA THR A 14 45.26 5.85 5.28
C THR A 14 45.23 5.92 3.76
N LYS A 15 45.47 7.11 3.19
CA LYS A 15 45.61 7.27 1.73
C LYS A 15 46.77 6.43 1.19
N THR A 16 46.54 5.74 0.08
CA THR A 16 47.61 5.05 -0.65
C THR A 16 48.44 6.09 -1.43
N ASN A 17 49.73 5.82 -1.63
CA ASN A 17 50.58 6.71 -2.43
C ASN A 17 50.18 6.68 -3.92
N ASN A 18 49.50 5.61 -4.34
CA ASN A 18 48.94 5.47 -5.67
C ASN A 18 47.55 6.13 -5.75
N ASN A 19 47.46 7.24 -6.50
CA ASN A 19 46.21 7.99 -6.71
C ASN A 19 45.12 7.17 -7.40
N ALA A 20 45.46 6.25 -8.30
CA ALA A 20 44.47 5.44 -9.01
C ALA A 20 43.64 4.58 -8.04
N ILE A 21 44.27 4.06 -6.99
CA ILE A 21 43.64 3.19 -5.98
C ILE A 21 42.70 3.99 -5.08
N ASN A 22 43.11 5.19 -4.69
CA ASN A 22 42.25 6.12 -3.95
C ASN A 22 40.99 6.46 -4.77
N ILE A 23 41.13 6.70 -6.09
CA ILE A 23 39.98 7.00 -6.97
C ILE A 23 39.02 5.81 -7.06
N ILE A 24 39.53 4.59 -7.28
CA ILE A 24 38.69 3.38 -7.33
C ILE A 24 37.94 3.17 -6.01
N THR A 25 38.60 3.39 -4.88
CA THR A 25 37.98 3.25 -3.55
C THR A 25 36.89 4.30 -3.32
N ILE A 26 37.10 5.54 -3.77
CA ILE A 26 36.07 6.60 -3.71
C ILE A 26 34.87 6.21 -4.58
N ILE A 27 35.09 5.74 -5.81
CA ILE A 27 34.01 5.32 -6.72
C ILE A 27 33.22 4.15 -6.12
N ALA A 28 33.91 3.16 -5.54
CA ALA A 28 33.26 2.04 -4.87
C ALA A 28 32.45 2.49 -3.65
N SER A 29 33.00 3.37 -2.81
CA SER A 29 32.29 3.94 -1.67
C SER A 29 31.06 4.74 -2.10
N PHE A 30 31.19 5.53 -3.17
CA PHE A 30 30.08 6.30 -3.74
C PHE A 30 28.98 5.38 -4.26
N GLY A 31 29.34 4.26 -4.91
CA GLY A 31 28.38 3.23 -5.32
C GLY A 31 27.55 2.67 -4.16
N VAL A 32 28.18 2.42 -3.00
CA VAL A 32 27.46 1.96 -1.79
C VAL A 32 26.57 3.07 -1.21
N ILE A 33 27.04 4.31 -1.20
CA ILE A 33 26.26 5.47 -0.74
C ILE A 33 25.00 5.62 -1.60
N VAL A 34 25.15 5.65 -2.93
CA VAL A 34 24.02 5.78 -3.86
C VAL A 34 23.10 4.57 -3.78
N GLY A 35 23.64 3.35 -3.69
CA GLY A 35 22.84 2.13 -3.56
C GLY A 35 22.00 2.10 -2.28
N SER A 36 22.58 2.47 -1.14
CA SER A 36 21.86 2.54 0.14
C SER A 36 20.81 3.64 0.17
N LEU A 37 21.16 4.82 -0.34
CA LEU A 37 20.23 5.94 -0.49
C LEU A 37 19.04 5.57 -1.39
N ALA A 38 19.32 4.99 -2.56
CA ALA A 38 18.30 4.65 -3.54
C ALA A 38 17.34 3.57 -3.02
N LEU A 39 17.88 2.51 -2.42
CA LEU A 39 17.09 1.43 -1.82
C LEU A 39 16.20 1.95 -0.67
N PHE A 40 16.70 2.90 0.14
CA PHE A 40 15.90 3.48 1.21
C PHE A 40 14.79 4.41 0.70
N ILE A 41 15.10 5.28 -0.26
CA ILE A 41 14.12 6.20 -0.86
C ILE A 41 13.01 5.42 -1.54
N ILE A 42 13.33 4.39 -2.32
CA ILE A 42 12.31 3.63 -3.05
C ILE A 42 11.36 2.89 -2.09
N LEU A 43 11.89 2.26 -1.04
CA LEU A 43 11.07 1.58 -0.04
C LEU A 43 10.16 2.56 0.70
N SER A 44 10.66 3.76 1.00
CA SER A 44 9.89 4.83 1.65
C SER A 44 8.81 5.40 0.71
N GLY A 45 9.13 5.54 -0.58
CA GLY A 45 8.17 5.96 -1.61
C GLY A 45 7.05 4.96 -1.80
N PHE A 46 7.36 3.67 -1.96
CA PHE A 46 6.33 2.63 -2.07
C PHE A 46 5.51 2.44 -0.80
N SER A 47 6.12 2.64 0.38
CA SER A 47 5.36 2.63 1.63
C SER A 47 4.37 3.78 1.68
N GLY A 48 4.80 5.00 1.31
CA GLY A 48 3.92 6.16 1.22
C GLY A 48 2.81 5.98 0.19
N LEU A 49 3.14 5.50 -1.00
CA LEU A 49 2.17 5.16 -2.04
C LEU A 49 1.16 4.12 -1.54
N ARG A 50 1.61 3.05 -0.89
CA ARG A 50 0.72 2.03 -0.33
C ARG A 50 -0.26 2.62 0.67
N THR A 51 0.22 3.41 1.63
CA THR A 51 -0.62 4.02 2.66
C THR A 51 -1.62 4.99 2.03
N PHE A 52 -1.18 5.80 1.06
CA PHE A 52 -2.05 6.67 0.28
C PHE A 52 -3.11 5.87 -0.49
N SER A 53 -2.69 4.82 -1.21
CA SER A 53 -3.57 3.93 -1.96
C SER A 53 -4.61 3.24 -1.07
N TYR A 54 -4.25 2.79 0.13
CA TYR A 54 -5.21 2.22 1.09
C TYR A 54 -6.17 3.28 1.63
N SER A 55 -5.71 4.50 1.89
CA SER A 55 -6.59 5.58 2.38
C SER A 55 -7.70 5.95 1.39
N LEU A 56 -7.48 5.74 0.08
CA LEU A 56 -8.52 5.94 -0.93
C LEU A 56 -9.72 4.98 -0.77
N LEU A 57 -9.52 3.84 -0.11
CA LEU A 57 -10.58 2.87 0.17
C LEU A 57 -11.38 3.21 1.44
N ASP A 58 -10.93 4.15 2.27
CA ASP A 58 -11.60 4.49 3.53
C ASP A 58 -12.93 5.23 3.33
N ALA A 59 -13.09 5.92 2.19
CA ALA A 59 -14.33 6.53 1.78
C ALA A 59 -15.32 5.51 1.16
N SER A 60 -14.81 4.48 0.49
CA SER A 60 -15.62 3.53 -0.29
C SER A 60 -16.08 2.31 0.48
N ASP A 61 -15.19 1.74 1.29
CA ASP A 61 -15.36 0.40 1.84
C ASP A 61 -15.31 0.42 3.38
N PRO A 62 -16.19 -0.35 4.05
CA PRO A 62 -16.17 -0.52 5.50
C PRO A 62 -14.98 -1.37 5.95
N ASP A 63 -14.75 -1.44 7.27
CA ASP A 63 -13.71 -2.30 7.82
C ASP A 63 -14.07 -3.78 7.62
N ILE A 64 -15.36 -4.12 7.84
CA ILE A 64 -15.92 -5.44 7.58
C ILE A 64 -17.27 -5.30 6.85
N LYS A 65 -17.49 -6.16 5.86
CA LYS A 65 -18.75 -6.32 5.15
C LYS A 65 -19.25 -7.75 5.24
N ILE A 66 -20.52 -7.90 5.59
CA ILE A 66 -21.21 -9.18 5.72
C ILE A 66 -22.24 -9.29 4.61
N THR A 67 -22.19 -10.37 3.85
CA THR A 67 -23.13 -10.66 2.75
C THR A 67 -23.63 -12.10 2.82
N SER A 68 -24.74 -12.41 2.15
CA SER A 68 -25.22 -13.79 2.05
C SER A 68 -24.37 -14.60 1.07
N VAL A 69 -24.06 -15.86 1.40
CA VAL A 69 -23.44 -16.82 0.47
C VAL A 69 -24.46 -17.27 -0.58
N LYS A 70 -25.74 -17.36 -0.22
CA LYS A 70 -26.83 -17.82 -1.10
C LYS A 70 -27.85 -16.71 -1.33
N GLY A 71 -28.06 -16.39 -2.61
CA GLY A 71 -28.99 -15.32 -3.01
C GLY A 71 -28.43 -13.92 -2.81
N LYS A 72 -29.19 -12.90 -3.24
CA LYS A 72 -28.76 -11.50 -3.21
C LYS A 72 -29.14 -10.75 -1.92
N SER A 73 -30.06 -11.31 -1.13
CA SER A 73 -30.57 -10.67 0.09
C SER A 73 -30.90 -11.71 1.16
N PHE A 74 -30.99 -11.26 2.40
CA PHE A 74 -31.36 -12.04 3.56
C PHE A 74 -32.21 -11.20 4.51
N LEU A 75 -32.86 -11.87 5.47
CA LEU A 75 -33.63 -11.20 6.51
C LEU A 75 -32.71 -10.88 7.70
N PHE A 76 -32.70 -9.62 8.11
CA PHE A 76 -32.07 -9.15 9.33
C PHE A 76 -32.91 -9.59 10.53
N THR A 77 -32.40 -10.55 11.29
CA THR A 77 -33.07 -11.12 12.47
C THR A 77 -32.57 -10.50 13.76
N ALA A 78 -33.36 -10.62 14.84
CA ALA A 78 -32.96 -10.17 16.17
C ALA A 78 -31.70 -10.88 16.68
N GLU A 79 -31.43 -12.10 16.24
CA GLU A 79 -30.21 -12.85 16.56
C GLU A 79 -28.98 -12.16 15.98
N ILE A 80 -29.03 -11.82 14.69
CA ILE A 80 -27.97 -11.08 14.00
C ILE A 80 -27.71 -9.74 14.70
N GLN A 81 -28.79 -9.01 15.05
CA GLN A 81 -28.67 -7.75 15.79
C GLN A 81 -27.99 -7.93 17.16
N LYS A 82 -28.33 -8.98 17.90
CA LYS A 82 -27.75 -9.27 19.22
C LYS A 82 -26.26 -9.55 19.14
N THR A 83 -25.82 -10.27 18.11
CA THR A 83 -24.39 -10.54 17.86
C THR A 83 -23.58 -9.24 17.81
N PHE A 84 -24.05 -8.24 17.05
CA PHE A 84 -23.33 -6.96 16.93
C PHE A 84 -23.41 -6.10 18.18
N GLN A 85 -24.56 -6.05 18.86
CA GLN A 85 -24.70 -5.28 20.10
C GLN A 85 -23.87 -5.82 21.25
N SER A 86 -23.58 -7.13 21.25
CA SER A 86 -22.77 -7.78 22.28
C SER A 86 -21.26 -7.59 22.12
N ASN A 87 -20.81 -7.13 20.94
CA ASN A 87 -19.39 -7.03 20.63
C ASN A 87 -18.89 -5.59 20.83
N SER A 88 -18.13 -5.37 21.91
CA SER A 88 -17.56 -4.05 22.24
C SER A 88 -16.57 -3.51 21.22
N THR A 89 -16.07 -4.36 20.32
CA THR A 89 -15.07 -4.02 19.31
C THR A 89 -15.73 -3.36 18.08
N ILE A 90 -17.05 -3.51 17.91
CA ILE A 90 -17.81 -2.87 16.83
C ILE A 90 -18.21 -1.47 17.28
N LYS A 91 -17.68 -0.44 16.60
CA LYS A 91 -18.01 0.96 16.86
C LYS A 91 -19.38 1.34 16.31
N ALA A 92 -19.68 0.89 15.09
CA ALA A 92 -20.96 1.16 14.43
C ALA A 92 -21.28 0.09 13.38
N SER A 93 -22.57 -0.09 13.11
CA SER A 93 -23.08 -0.97 12.06
C SER A 93 -24.15 -0.26 11.25
N SER A 94 -24.14 -0.43 9.93
CA SER A 94 -25.20 0.02 9.02
C SER A 94 -25.69 -1.14 8.18
N LYS A 95 -27.00 -1.25 8.01
CA LYS A 95 -27.60 -2.11 6.99
C LYS A 95 -27.44 -1.44 5.62
N VAL A 96 -27.27 -2.25 4.57
CA VAL A 96 -27.17 -1.77 3.19
C VAL A 96 -28.01 -2.62 2.24
N ILE A 97 -28.50 -1.97 1.18
CA ILE A 97 -29.16 -2.60 0.05
C ILE A 97 -28.39 -2.24 -1.21
N GLU A 98 -27.83 -3.24 -1.88
CA GLU A 98 -27.04 -3.10 -3.10
C GLU A 98 -27.65 -3.93 -4.22
N GLU A 99 -27.97 -3.30 -5.35
CA GLU A 99 -28.43 -4.00 -6.55
C GLU A 99 -27.91 -3.31 -7.80
N ARG A 100 -27.67 -4.08 -8.86
CA ARG A 100 -27.23 -3.57 -10.14
C ARG A 100 -28.40 -2.92 -10.88
N VAL A 101 -28.20 -1.69 -11.32
CA VAL A 101 -29.25 -0.83 -11.90
C VAL A 101 -28.83 -0.27 -13.25
N PHE A 102 -29.82 0.07 -14.07
CA PHE A 102 -29.65 0.92 -15.24
C PHE A 102 -29.98 2.36 -14.85
N LEU A 103 -29.04 3.25 -15.09
CA LEU A 103 -29.20 4.68 -14.94
C LEU A 103 -29.55 5.27 -16.29
N GLU A 104 -30.54 6.16 -16.34
CA GLU A 104 -30.94 6.86 -17.54
C GLU A 104 -31.16 8.35 -17.25
N TYR A 105 -30.56 9.20 -18.08
CA TYR A 105 -30.66 10.65 -17.98
C TYR A 105 -30.46 11.30 -19.35
N ASN A 106 -31.39 12.12 -19.84
CA ASN A 106 -31.29 12.83 -21.12
C ASN A 106 -30.82 11.92 -22.29
N ASN A 107 -31.47 10.76 -22.49
CA ASN A 107 -31.12 9.73 -23.49
C ASN A 107 -29.71 9.12 -23.37
N LYS A 108 -29.02 9.33 -22.25
CA LYS A 108 -27.77 8.63 -21.91
C LYS A 108 -28.08 7.55 -20.90
N SER A 109 -27.38 6.43 -21.02
CA SER A 109 -27.55 5.30 -20.11
C SER A 109 -26.20 4.79 -19.63
N GLU A 110 -26.15 4.41 -18.36
CA GLU A 110 -24.98 3.81 -17.72
C GLU A 110 -25.43 2.71 -16.76
N ILE A 111 -24.59 1.69 -16.57
CA ILE A 111 -24.85 0.63 -15.59
C ILE A 111 -24.07 0.95 -14.31
N ALA A 112 -24.76 0.94 -13.17
CA ALA A 112 -24.17 1.16 -11.86
C ALA A 112 -24.81 0.24 -10.82
N PHE A 113 -24.48 0.45 -9.55
CA PHE A 113 -25.16 -0.14 -8.41
C PHE A 113 -25.90 0.95 -7.64
N VAL A 114 -27.17 0.72 -7.35
CA VAL A 114 -27.86 1.51 -6.32
C VAL A 114 -27.41 0.99 -4.97
N LYS A 115 -27.01 1.89 -4.07
CA LYS A 115 -26.61 1.57 -2.70
C LYS A 115 -27.49 2.34 -1.73
N GLY A 116 -28.49 1.66 -1.18
CA GLY A 116 -29.35 2.15 -0.11
C GLY A 116 -28.64 2.07 1.23
N VAL A 117 -28.52 3.20 1.92
CA VAL A 117 -27.76 3.34 3.17
C VAL A 117 -28.59 3.94 4.30
N GLU A 118 -28.24 3.63 5.55
CA GLU A 118 -28.87 4.25 6.71
C GLU A 118 -28.22 5.61 7.03
N ASN A 119 -28.91 6.42 7.84
CA ASN A 119 -28.43 7.77 8.22
C ASN A 119 -27.05 7.76 8.91
N ASN A 120 -26.70 6.66 9.61
CA ASN A 120 -25.43 6.53 10.30
C ASN A 120 -24.26 6.06 9.39
N TYR A 121 -24.48 5.95 8.08
CA TYR A 121 -23.49 5.40 7.15
C TYR A 121 -22.18 6.21 7.07
N THR A 122 -22.23 7.53 7.29
CA THR A 122 -21.05 8.40 7.40
C THR A 122 -20.16 8.09 8.61
N THR A 123 -20.69 7.36 9.60
CA THR A 123 -19.88 6.83 10.71
C THR A 123 -19.17 5.52 10.33
N ILE A 124 -19.66 4.84 9.28
CA ILE A 124 -19.10 3.59 8.78
C ILE A 124 -17.95 3.84 7.80
N THR A 125 -18.16 4.72 6.83
CA THR A 125 -17.14 5.14 5.86
C THR A 125 -16.99 6.65 5.84
N GLN A 126 -15.81 7.14 5.44
CA GLN A 126 -15.52 8.58 5.33
C GLN A 126 -16.04 9.18 4.02
N ILE A 127 -17.25 8.80 3.62
CA ILE A 127 -17.83 9.19 2.32
C ILE A 127 -18.16 10.68 2.25
N ASP A 128 -18.45 11.31 3.39
CA ASP A 128 -18.68 12.74 3.52
C ASP A 128 -17.45 13.56 3.11
N SER A 129 -16.26 13.08 3.46
CA SER A 129 -14.96 13.70 3.12
C SER A 129 -14.63 13.56 1.62
N ALA A 130 -15.29 12.64 0.93
CA ALA A 130 -15.12 12.39 -0.49
C ALA A 130 -16.09 13.20 -1.37
N ILE A 131 -17.05 13.95 -0.78
CA ILE A 131 -17.98 14.79 -1.54
C ILE A 131 -17.26 16.06 -2.00
N ASN A 132 -17.08 16.19 -3.31
CA ASN A 132 -16.43 17.37 -3.89
C ASN A 132 -17.43 18.51 -4.11
N ILE A 133 -18.69 18.17 -4.40
CA ILE A 133 -19.72 19.12 -4.82
C ILE A 133 -21.06 18.71 -4.21
N GLY A 134 -21.77 19.65 -3.57
CA GLY A 134 -23.09 19.42 -2.98
C GLY A 134 -23.01 18.87 -1.55
N SER A 135 -24.01 18.09 -1.13
CA SER A 135 -24.12 17.53 0.22
C SER A 135 -24.36 16.02 0.20
N TRP A 136 -24.15 15.38 1.35
CA TRP A 136 -24.57 13.99 1.56
C TRP A 136 -26.11 13.89 1.59
N ILE A 137 -26.61 12.67 1.52
CA ILE A 137 -28.03 12.34 1.56
C ILE A 137 -28.60 12.78 2.91
N ASP A 138 -29.73 13.48 2.85
CA ASP A 138 -30.52 13.87 4.00
C ASP A 138 -31.83 13.08 3.98
N THR A 139 -32.13 12.38 5.07
CA THR A 139 -33.28 11.50 5.20
C THR A 139 -34.62 12.24 5.24
N ASP A 140 -34.60 13.54 5.52
CA ASP A 140 -35.82 14.37 5.51
C ASP A 140 -36.33 14.61 4.08
N PHE A 141 -35.47 14.42 3.06
CA PHE A 141 -35.80 14.61 1.66
C PHE A 141 -35.85 13.29 0.88
N SER A 142 -37.06 12.88 0.49
CA SER A 142 -37.29 11.73 -0.40
C SER A 142 -36.76 11.96 -1.82
N ASN A 143 -36.49 10.87 -2.55
CA ASN A 143 -36.06 10.89 -3.95
C ASN A 143 -34.76 11.69 -4.21
N THR A 144 -33.83 11.70 -3.25
CA THR A 144 -32.51 12.30 -3.42
C THR A 144 -31.45 11.22 -3.61
N ALA A 145 -30.37 11.55 -4.33
CA ALA A 145 -29.25 10.66 -4.55
C ALA A 145 -27.91 11.39 -4.61
N VAL A 146 -26.85 10.67 -4.24
CA VAL A 146 -25.46 11.11 -4.38
C VAL A 146 -24.76 10.14 -5.33
N ILE A 147 -24.07 10.67 -6.32
CA ILE A 147 -23.42 9.88 -7.39
C ILE A 147 -21.92 10.08 -7.40
N GLY A 148 -21.19 9.11 -7.95
CA GLY A 148 -19.77 9.29 -8.22
C GLY A 148 -19.52 10.25 -9.39
N ASN A 149 -18.41 10.96 -9.35
CA ASN A 149 -17.98 11.89 -10.39
C ASN A 149 -17.82 11.20 -11.76
N GLY A 150 -17.41 9.93 -11.79
CA GLY A 150 -17.38 9.10 -13.00
C GLY A 150 -18.78 8.95 -13.64
N ILE A 151 -19.79 8.59 -12.84
CA ILE A 151 -21.19 8.50 -13.29
C ILE A 151 -21.70 9.87 -13.77
N SER A 152 -21.43 10.93 -13.00
CA SER A 152 -21.80 12.31 -13.34
C SER A 152 -21.26 12.70 -14.72
N ARG A 153 -19.98 12.42 -15.01
CA ARG A 153 -19.34 12.73 -16.30
C ARG A 153 -19.95 11.94 -17.46
N LYS A 154 -20.14 10.63 -17.29
CA LYS A 154 -20.71 9.75 -18.33
C LYS A 154 -22.13 10.15 -18.72
N LEU A 155 -22.96 10.50 -17.73
CA LEU A 155 -24.34 10.94 -17.96
C LEU A 155 -24.45 12.44 -18.25
N THR A 156 -23.37 13.21 -18.06
CA THR A 156 -23.39 14.69 -18.09
C THR A 156 -24.46 15.24 -17.13
N LEU A 157 -24.46 14.67 -15.93
CA LEU A 157 -25.44 14.94 -14.88
C LEU A 157 -24.78 15.77 -13.78
N GLY A 158 -25.23 17.02 -13.62
CA GLY A 158 -24.79 17.90 -12.55
C GLY A 158 -25.67 17.82 -11.30
N ILE A 159 -25.21 18.44 -10.20
CA ILE A 159 -26.06 18.68 -9.02
C ILE A 159 -27.12 19.75 -9.30
N LEU A 160 -28.18 19.77 -8.49
CA LEU A 160 -29.21 20.82 -8.51
C LEU A 160 -29.86 21.04 -9.89
N ASN A 161 -29.89 20.00 -10.73
CA ASN A 161 -30.58 20.05 -12.00
C ASN A 161 -32.06 19.72 -11.80
N PHE A 162 -32.89 20.74 -11.59
CA PHE A 162 -34.34 20.60 -11.40
C PHE A 162 -35.13 20.31 -12.70
N GLY A 163 -34.43 20.03 -13.81
CA GLY A 163 -35.05 19.63 -15.06
C GLY A 163 -35.49 18.17 -15.03
N GLU A 164 -34.79 17.31 -15.75
CA GLU A 164 -35.07 15.87 -15.73
C GLU A 164 -34.46 15.20 -14.48
N PRO A 165 -35.16 14.28 -13.80
CA PRO A 165 -34.57 13.45 -12.76
C PRO A 165 -33.69 12.35 -13.35
N LEU A 166 -32.76 11.83 -12.56
CA LEU A 166 -32.08 10.58 -12.87
C LEU A 166 -33.06 9.42 -12.69
N ALA A 167 -33.30 8.66 -13.75
CA ALA A 167 -34.09 7.44 -13.70
C ALA A 167 -33.20 6.25 -13.32
N ILE A 168 -33.52 5.60 -12.21
CA ILE A 168 -32.91 4.35 -11.75
C ILE A 168 -33.88 3.20 -12.02
N THR A 169 -33.43 2.22 -12.78
CA THR A 169 -34.27 1.15 -13.31
C THR A 169 -33.69 -0.23 -13.00
N VAL A 170 -34.50 -1.15 -12.48
CA VAL A 170 -34.10 -2.52 -12.08
C VAL A 170 -35.01 -3.56 -12.74
N PRO A 171 -34.46 -4.64 -13.34
CA PRO A 171 -35.29 -5.71 -13.90
C PRO A 171 -36.13 -6.38 -12.81
N LYS A 172 -37.41 -6.63 -13.07
CA LYS A 172 -38.27 -7.32 -12.11
C LYS A 172 -37.81 -8.77 -11.92
N PRO A 173 -37.75 -9.26 -10.67
CA PRO A 173 -37.44 -10.65 -10.41
C PRO A 173 -38.58 -11.56 -10.91
N GLY A 174 -38.24 -12.69 -11.53
CA GLY A 174 -39.20 -13.68 -11.98
C GLY A 174 -38.63 -14.65 -13.01
N THR A 175 -39.36 -15.74 -13.24
CA THR A 175 -39.05 -16.75 -14.26
C THR A 175 -40.19 -16.79 -15.28
N GLY A 176 -39.91 -16.74 -16.58
CA GLY A 176 -40.91 -16.84 -17.65
C GLY A 176 -40.93 -15.64 -18.62
N PHE A 177 -42.02 -15.49 -19.37
CA PHE A 177 -42.17 -14.40 -20.35
C PHE A 177 -42.26 -13.05 -19.64
N ILE A 178 -41.21 -12.25 -19.79
CA ILE A 178 -41.18 -10.86 -19.31
C ILE A 178 -41.99 -10.01 -20.29
N ASN A 179 -43.02 -9.33 -19.82
CA ASN A 179 -43.73 -8.33 -20.62
C ASN A 179 -42.76 -7.15 -20.89
N PRO A 180 -42.30 -6.92 -22.14
CA PRO A 180 -41.31 -5.89 -22.43
C PRO A 180 -41.77 -4.48 -22.04
N ARG A 181 -43.09 -4.24 -21.97
CA ARG A 181 -43.67 -2.94 -21.60
C ARG A 181 -43.62 -2.65 -20.10
N ASN A 182 -43.39 -3.64 -19.24
CA ASN A 182 -43.40 -3.49 -17.78
C ASN A 182 -42.35 -4.37 -17.10
N ALA A 183 -41.20 -4.51 -17.76
CA ALA A 183 -40.11 -5.40 -17.37
C ALA A 183 -39.30 -4.90 -16.17
N PHE A 184 -39.45 -3.63 -15.79
CA PHE A 184 -38.59 -2.99 -14.81
C PHE A 184 -39.37 -2.29 -13.70
N TYR A 185 -38.80 -2.25 -12.50
CA TYR A 185 -39.12 -1.24 -11.49
C TYR A 185 -38.31 0.02 -11.77
N LYS A 186 -38.91 1.19 -11.53
CA LYS A 186 -38.31 2.50 -11.83
C LYS A 186 -38.49 3.42 -10.63
N MET A 187 -37.46 4.22 -10.36
CA MET A 187 -37.44 5.30 -9.37
C MET A 187 -36.76 6.51 -10.01
N ASN A 188 -37.25 7.71 -9.72
CA ASN A 188 -36.68 8.95 -10.22
C ASN A 188 -36.08 9.72 -9.05
N VAL A 189 -34.81 10.13 -9.15
CA VAL A 189 -34.11 10.84 -8.07
C VAL A 189 -33.45 12.12 -8.56
N GLN A 190 -33.30 13.06 -7.64
CA GLN A 190 -32.58 14.31 -7.83
C GLN A 190 -31.17 14.20 -7.22
N ILE A 191 -30.17 14.69 -7.96
CA ILE A 191 -28.78 14.61 -7.51
C ILE A 191 -28.45 15.80 -6.61
N VAL A 192 -28.13 15.50 -5.36
CA VAL A 192 -27.80 16.50 -4.33
C VAL A 192 -26.30 16.60 -4.04
N GLY A 193 -25.53 15.59 -4.44
CA GLY A 193 -24.09 15.56 -4.24
C GLY A 193 -23.34 14.69 -5.25
N VAL A 194 -22.06 15.01 -5.43
CA VAL A 194 -21.12 14.25 -6.25
C VAL A 194 -19.87 13.94 -5.44
N TYR A 195 -19.55 12.66 -5.30
CA TYR A 195 -18.34 12.19 -4.61
C TYR A 195 -17.23 11.82 -5.58
N SER A 196 -16.00 11.85 -5.08
CA SER A 196 -14.79 11.44 -5.79
C SER A 196 -13.99 10.38 -5.02
N GLY A 197 -13.12 9.66 -5.72
CA GLY A 197 -12.32 8.57 -5.16
C GLY A 197 -11.59 7.79 -6.24
N THR A 198 -11.39 6.50 -6.01
CA THR A 198 -10.80 5.62 -7.04
C THR A 198 -11.71 5.55 -8.27
N GLU A 199 -11.13 5.28 -9.43
CA GLU A 199 -11.89 5.17 -10.68
C GLU A 199 -13.01 4.12 -10.56
N ASP A 200 -12.71 2.96 -9.97
CA ASP A 200 -13.71 1.93 -9.73
C ASP A 200 -14.84 2.44 -8.81
N PHE A 201 -14.51 3.19 -7.76
CA PHE A 201 -15.51 3.69 -6.82
C PHE A 201 -16.40 4.78 -7.41
N GLU A 202 -15.81 5.75 -8.12
CA GLU A 202 -16.55 6.87 -8.75
C GLU A 202 -17.48 6.41 -9.89
N ASN A 203 -17.28 5.20 -10.41
CA ASN A 203 -18.10 4.62 -11.48
C ASN A 203 -19.12 3.59 -10.97
N LYS A 204 -19.08 3.23 -9.68
CA LYS A 204 -19.80 2.04 -9.17
C LYS A 204 -21.13 2.34 -8.51
N PHE A 205 -21.23 3.35 -7.64
CA PHE A 205 -22.40 3.50 -6.77
C PHE A 205 -23.22 4.78 -7.03
N VAL A 206 -24.53 4.63 -6.93
CA VAL A 206 -25.50 5.71 -6.72
C VAL A 206 -26.10 5.49 -5.34
N PHE A 207 -25.76 6.37 -4.41
CA PHE A 207 -26.24 6.29 -3.04
C PHE A 207 -27.63 6.90 -2.93
N VAL A 208 -28.52 6.23 -2.20
CA VAL A 208 -29.88 6.68 -1.86
C VAL A 208 -30.21 6.29 -0.42
N ASP A 209 -31.26 6.85 0.15
CA ASP A 209 -31.76 6.36 1.44
C ASP A 209 -32.18 4.87 1.33
N ILE A 210 -31.93 4.10 2.38
CA ILE A 210 -32.24 2.66 2.40
C ILE A 210 -33.72 2.38 2.13
N SER A 211 -34.63 3.28 2.53
CA SER A 211 -36.08 3.15 2.33
C SER A 211 -36.45 3.26 0.85
N GLU A 212 -35.78 4.15 0.12
CA GLU A 212 -35.95 4.32 -1.33
C GLU A 212 -35.46 3.09 -2.10
N ALA A 213 -34.28 2.57 -1.74
CA ALA A 213 -33.76 1.32 -2.32
C ALA A 213 -34.70 0.13 -2.04
N ARG A 214 -35.24 0.05 -0.81
CA ARG A 214 -36.22 -0.98 -0.42
C ARG A 214 -37.50 -0.88 -1.24
N SER A 215 -38.01 0.33 -1.44
CA SER A 215 -39.20 0.61 -2.26
C SER A 215 -38.99 0.22 -3.72
N LEU A 216 -37.83 0.59 -4.31
CA LEU A 216 -37.45 0.25 -5.69
C LEU A 216 -37.40 -1.27 -5.90
N LEU A 217 -36.79 -2.01 -4.97
CA LEU A 217 -36.62 -3.46 -5.08
C LEU A 217 -37.82 -4.27 -4.56
N ARG A 218 -38.83 -3.61 -3.97
CA ARG A 218 -39.98 -4.26 -3.30
C ARG A 218 -39.55 -5.23 -2.21
N TYR A 219 -38.50 -4.88 -1.47
CA TYR A 219 -37.99 -5.65 -0.34
C TYR A 219 -38.86 -5.44 0.90
N LYS A 220 -38.89 -6.45 1.78
CA LYS A 220 -39.52 -6.32 3.11
C LYS A 220 -38.69 -5.39 4.00
N GLU A 221 -39.29 -4.85 5.07
CA GLU A 221 -38.59 -3.94 6.00
C GLU A 221 -37.27 -4.51 6.55
N ASN A 222 -37.26 -5.79 6.93
CA ASN A 222 -36.07 -6.45 7.45
C ASN A 222 -35.21 -7.12 6.36
N GLN A 223 -35.48 -6.91 5.08
CA GLN A 223 -34.73 -7.54 3.99
C GLN A 223 -33.62 -6.62 3.50
N ILE A 224 -32.38 -7.12 3.55
CA ILE A 224 -31.15 -6.37 3.23
C ILE A 224 -30.21 -7.23 2.38
N THR A 225 -29.21 -6.60 1.73
CA THR A 225 -28.21 -7.34 0.94
C THR A 225 -26.88 -7.48 1.66
N GLY A 226 -26.60 -6.58 2.60
CA GLY A 226 -25.40 -6.65 3.41
C GLY A 226 -25.47 -5.81 4.67
N ILE A 227 -24.47 -6.01 5.52
CA ILE A 227 -24.23 -5.25 6.74
C ILE A 227 -22.79 -4.78 6.68
N GLU A 228 -22.58 -3.49 6.94
CA GLU A 228 -21.28 -2.85 6.90
C GLU A 228 -20.93 -2.35 8.30
N LEU A 229 -19.71 -2.64 8.74
CA LEU A 229 -19.26 -2.42 10.11
C LEU A 229 -18.04 -1.51 10.15
N LYS A 230 -18.01 -0.64 11.17
CA LYS A 230 -16.83 0.10 11.60
C LYS A 230 -16.32 -0.47 12.90
N LEU A 231 -15.03 -0.76 12.97
CA LEU A 231 -14.39 -1.24 14.19
C LEU A 231 -13.81 -0.06 14.98
N VAL A 232 -13.49 -0.31 16.25
CA VAL A 232 -12.65 0.60 17.04
C VAL A 232 -11.23 0.59 16.48
N ASN A 233 -10.51 1.72 16.60
CA ASN A 233 -9.23 1.92 15.90
C ASN A 233 -8.13 0.91 16.26
N ASP A 234 -8.19 0.30 17.44
CA ASP A 234 -7.18 -0.65 17.95
C ASP A 234 -7.61 -2.13 17.78
N ALA A 235 -8.69 -2.39 17.05
CA ALA A 235 -9.17 -3.74 16.81
C ALA A 235 -8.32 -4.46 15.75
N ASP A 236 -8.02 -5.73 15.99
CA ASP A 236 -7.53 -6.63 14.94
C ASP A 236 -8.71 -7.01 14.01
N VAL A 237 -8.68 -6.51 12.79
CA VAL A 237 -9.78 -6.68 11.81
C VAL A 237 -9.94 -8.15 11.42
N ASP A 238 -8.84 -8.88 11.31
CA ASP A 238 -8.86 -10.29 10.89
C ASP A 238 -9.40 -11.17 12.02
N GLU A 239 -8.95 -10.95 13.26
CA GLU A 239 -9.48 -11.67 14.44
C GLU A 239 -10.98 -11.44 14.62
N VAL A 240 -11.44 -10.19 14.48
CA VAL A 240 -12.87 -9.86 14.57
C VAL A 240 -13.66 -10.48 13.42
N SER A 241 -13.12 -10.46 12.20
CA SER A 241 -13.76 -11.06 11.03
C SER A 241 -13.92 -12.57 11.18
N GLU A 242 -12.89 -13.27 11.68
CA GLU A 242 -12.94 -14.70 11.95
C GLU A 242 -13.95 -15.04 13.05
N ALA A 243 -13.93 -14.31 14.17
CA ALA A 243 -14.89 -14.51 15.26
C ALA A 243 -16.35 -14.27 14.80
N LEU A 244 -16.59 -13.25 13.98
CA LEU A 244 -17.91 -12.99 13.39
C LEU A 244 -18.31 -14.10 12.40
N GLN A 245 -17.37 -14.61 11.60
CA GLN A 245 -17.62 -15.71 10.66
C GLN A 245 -18.02 -17.00 11.38
N GLU A 246 -17.38 -17.31 12.52
CA GLU A 246 -17.74 -18.45 13.38
C GLU A 246 -19.14 -18.29 13.99
N GLN A 247 -19.47 -17.09 14.49
CA GLN A 247 -20.77 -16.82 15.13
C GLN A 247 -21.95 -16.81 14.14
N LEU A 248 -21.75 -16.24 12.95
CA LEU A 248 -22.79 -16.12 11.92
C LEU A 248 -22.96 -17.41 11.10
N GLY A 249 -21.92 -18.25 11.07
CA GLY A 249 -21.87 -19.52 10.37
C GLY A 249 -21.75 -19.39 8.84
N ASN A 250 -21.71 -20.54 8.16
CA ASN A 250 -21.38 -20.67 6.73
C ASN A 250 -22.45 -20.12 5.76
N GLN A 251 -23.56 -19.59 6.27
CA GLN A 251 -24.60 -18.97 5.45
C GLN A 251 -24.24 -17.54 5.04
N PHE A 252 -23.32 -16.91 5.79
CA PHE A 252 -22.82 -15.56 5.53
C PHE A 252 -21.34 -15.60 5.14
N LYS A 253 -20.96 -14.62 4.34
CA LYS A 253 -19.58 -14.31 4.01
C LYS A 253 -19.20 -13.03 4.73
N VAL A 254 -18.30 -13.13 5.70
CA VAL A 254 -17.71 -11.99 6.40
C VAL A 254 -16.40 -11.66 5.70
N GLN A 255 -16.29 -10.46 5.16
CA GLN A 255 -15.10 -10.01 4.43
C GLN A 255 -14.53 -8.75 5.04
N THR A 256 -13.22 -8.73 5.23
CA THR A 256 -12.48 -7.50 5.57
C THR A 256 -12.35 -6.60 4.36
N LYS A 257 -12.03 -5.31 4.58
CA LYS A 257 -11.69 -4.35 3.50
C LYS A 257 -10.64 -4.89 2.53
N GLU A 258 -9.61 -5.56 3.06
CA GLU A 258 -8.56 -6.18 2.25
C GLU A 258 -9.11 -7.33 1.40
N GLN A 259 -9.96 -8.19 1.96
CA GLN A 259 -10.58 -9.29 1.22
C GLN A 259 -11.60 -8.82 0.17
N LEU A 260 -12.28 -7.69 0.39
CA LEU A 260 -13.13 -7.05 -0.63
C LEU A 260 -12.30 -6.56 -1.82
N ASN A 261 -11.08 -6.09 -1.55
CA ASN A 261 -10.17 -5.47 -2.50
C ASN A 261 -8.93 -6.34 -2.76
N GLU A 262 -9.09 -7.67 -2.81
CA GLU A 262 -7.94 -8.60 -2.81
C GLU A 262 -6.95 -8.36 -3.95
N VAL A 263 -7.45 -8.01 -5.14
CA VAL A 263 -6.61 -7.78 -6.33
C VAL A 263 -5.79 -6.51 -6.13
N PHE A 264 -6.43 -5.45 -5.62
CA PHE A 264 -5.78 -4.18 -5.30
C PHE A 264 -4.65 -4.37 -4.29
N TYR A 265 -4.92 -5.08 -3.18
CA TYR A 265 -3.92 -5.36 -2.16
C TYR A 265 -2.78 -6.24 -2.69
N LYS A 266 -3.08 -7.29 -3.46
CA LYS A 266 -2.08 -8.17 -4.08
C LYS A 266 -1.17 -7.40 -5.04
N VAL A 267 -1.72 -6.52 -5.88
CA VAL A 267 -0.92 -5.71 -6.81
C VAL A 267 0.02 -4.78 -6.03
N ILE A 268 -0.49 -4.01 -5.07
CA ILE A 268 0.32 -3.06 -4.28
C ILE A 268 1.42 -3.77 -3.46
N ASN A 269 1.12 -4.95 -2.91
CA ASN A 269 2.12 -5.74 -2.19
C ASN A 269 3.18 -6.34 -3.14
N THR A 270 2.76 -6.82 -4.31
CA THR A 270 3.65 -7.37 -5.33
C THR A 270 4.59 -6.30 -5.89
N GLU A 271 4.08 -5.09 -6.18
CA GLU A 271 4.90 -3.99 -6.70
C GLU A 271 6.01 -3.57 -5.72
N ASN A 272 5.70 -3.47 -4.43
CA ASN A 272 6.71 -3.17 -3.41
C ASN A 272 7.78 -4.28 -3.37
N PHE A 273 7.37 -5.55 -3.42
CA PHE A 273 8.30 -6.68 -3.42
C PHE A 273 9.20 -6.70 -4.66
N VAL A 274 8.64 -6.51 -5.86
CA VAL A 274 9.39 -6.46 -7.12
C VAL A 274 10.38 -5.30 -7.12
N SER A 275 9.95 -4.13 -6.65
CA SER A 275 10.80 -2.94 -6.56
C SER A 275 11.97 -3.16 -5.59
N TYR A 276 11.70 -3.77 -4.44
CA TYR A 276 12.76 -4.18 -3.50
C TYR A 276 13.81 -5.09 -4.17
N LEU A 277 13.38 -6.09 -4.96
CA LEU A 277 14.30 -6.98 -5.66
C LEU A 277 15.16 -6.26 -6.70
N ILE A 278 14.57 -5.38 -7.52
CA ILE A 278 15.28 -4.62 -8.55
C ILE A 278 16.36 -3.73 -7.90
N PHE A 279 16.03 -3.00 -6.84
CA PHE A 279 17.00 -2.14 -6.17
C PHE A 279 18.05 -2.94 -5.40
N THR A 280 17.69 -4.10 -4.84
CA THR A 280 18.67 -5.02 -4.27
C THR A 280 19.66 -5.53 -5.33
N LEU A 281 19.19 -5.82 -6.55
CA LEU A 281 20.06 -6.19 -7.67
C LEU A 281 21.02 -5.05 -8.06
N ILE A 282 20.54 -3.80 -8.10
CA ILE A 282 21.39 -2.62 -8.32
C ILE A 282 22.48 -2.51 -7.24
N VAL A 283 22.12 -2.75 -5.97
CA VAL A 283 23.08 -2.79 -4.86
C VAL A 283 24.11 -3.91 -5.05
N ILE A 284 23.70 -5.10 -5.48
CA ILE A 284 24.62 -6.21 -5.80
C ILE A 284 25.62 -5.78 -6.88
N ILE A 285 25.15 -5.10 -7.93
CA ILE A 285 26.03 -4.59 -9.00
C ILE A 285 27.04 -3.58 -8.43
N ALA A 286 26.59 -2.66 -7.58
CA ALA A 286 27.47 -1.69 -6.92
C ALA A 286 28.53 -2.38 -6.03
N LEU A 287 28.19 -3.51 -5.41
CA LEU A 287 29.11 -4.25 -4.54
C LEU A 287 30.21 -4.99 -5.31
N PHE A 288 30.05 -5.29 -6.61
CA PHE A 288 31.17 -5.78 -7.41
C PHE A 288 32.29 -4.74 -7.51
N ASN A 289 31.96 -3.45 -7.55
CA ASN A 289 32.96 -2.38 -7.53
C ASN A 289 33.69 -2.33 -6.19
N VAL A 290 33.01 -2.66 -5.08
CA VAL A 290 33.63 -2.80 -3.75
C VAL A 290 34.62 -3.95 -3.74
N ILE A 291 34.28 -5.10 -4.33
CA ILE A 291 35.21 -6.23 -4.47
C ILE A 291 36.48 -5.79 -5.21
N GLY A 292 36.32 -5.08 -6.34
CA GLY A 292 37.43 -4.55 -7.12
C GLY A 292 38.33 -3.59 -6.32
N ALA A 293 37.72 -2.66 -5.57
CA ALA A 293 38.45 -1.74 -4.71
C ALA A 293 39.24 -2.46 -3.61
N ILE A 294 38.64 -3.46 -2.96
CA ILE A 294 39.31 -4.24 -1.91
C ILE A 294 40.46 -5.06 -2.49
N ILE A 295 40.28 -5.70 -3.65
CA ILE A 295 41.37 -6.45 -4.31
C ILE A 295 42.53 -5.51 -4.64
N MET A 296 42.24 -4.31 -5.17
CA MET A 296 43.29 -3.34 -5.47
C MET A 296 44.01 -2.86 -4.21
N MET A 297 43.30 -2.68 -3.10
CA MET A 297 43.91 -2.36 -1.80
C MET A 297 44.77 -3.51 -1.25
N ILE A 298 44.36 -4.76 -1.44
CA ILE A 298 45.18 -5.94 -1.07
C ILE A 298 46.50 -5.92 -1.84
N ILE A 299 46.46 -5.60 -3.14
CA ILE A 299 47.64 -5.51 -3.99
C ILE A 299 48.55 -4.35 -3.57
N ASP A 300 48.01 -3.16 -3.28
CA ASP A 300 48.79 -2.00 -2.79
C ASP A 300 49.51 -2.29 -1.47
N LYS A 301 48.85 -3.03 -0.58
CA LYS A 301 49.38 -3.34 0.76
C LYS A 301 50.19 -4.62 0.81
N LYS A 302 50.50 -5.25 -0.32
CA LYS A 302 51.18 -6.54 -0.39
C LYS A 302 52.48 -6.59 0.42
N ASP A 303 53.32 -5.56 0.33
CA ASP A 303 54.57 -5.49 1.10
C ASP A 303 54.31 -5.46 2.62
N ASN A 304 53.30 -4.70 3.05
CA ASN A 304 52.88 -4.70 4.46
C ASN A 304 52.37 -6.07 4.90
N LEU A 305 51.68 -6.81 4.01
CA LEU A 305 51.23 -8.17 4.32
C LEU A 305 52.40 -9.13 4.50
N LYS A 306 53.45 -8.98 3.69
CA LYS A 306 54.68 -9.76 3.82
C LYS A 306 55.36 -9.49 5.16
N THR A 307 55.48 -8.23 5.57
CA THR A 307 56.00 -7.87 6.89
C THR A 307 55.17 -8.46 8.03
N LEU A 308 53.83 -8.33 7.97
CA LEU A 308 52.95 -8.90 9.00
C LEU A 308 53.06 -10.43 9.08
N PHE A 309 53.16 -11.10 7.93
CA PHE A 309 53.33 -12.54 7.85
C PHE A 309 54.69 -12.98 8.43
N SER A 310 55.77 -12.26 8.11
CA SER A 310 57.11 -12.51 8.68
C SER A 310 57.17 -12.26 10.20
N LEU A 311 56.32 -11.38 10.72
CA LEU A 311 56.17 -11.13 12.16
C LEU A 311 55.28 -12.16 12.88
N GLY A 312 54.73 -13.14 12.16
CA GLY A 312 53.96 -14.26 12.71
C GLY A 312 52.44 -14.17 12.53
N ALA A 313 51.91 -13.19 11.79
CA ALA A 313 50.47 -13.14 11.49
C ALA A 313 50.06 -14.30 10.57
N THR A 314 49.01 -15.02 10.95
CA THR A 314 48.48 -16.11 10.13
C THR A 314 47.73 -15.59 8.91
N ILE A 315 47.63 -16.42 7.86
CA ILE A 315 46.86 -16.08 6.64
C ILE A 315 45.39 -15.79 6.98
N GLN A 316 44.83 -16.47 7.98
CA GLN A 316 43.45 -16.23 8.43
C GLN A 316 43.30 -14.85 9.07
N GLU A 317 44.28 -14.40 9.86
CA GLU A 317 44.28 -13.05 10.44
C GLU A 317 44.42 -11.99 9.36
N VAL A 318 45.30 -12.21 8.37
CA VAL A 318 45.44 -11.31 7.22
C VAL A 318 44.14 -11.23 6.42
N LYS A 319 43.47 -12.35 6.16
CA LYS A 319 42.13 -12.36 5.52
C LYS A 319 41.11 -11.58 6.34
N LYS A 320 41.08 -11.78 7.67
CA LYS A 320 40.16 -11.06 8.57
C LYS A 320 40.36 -9.54 8.52
N ILE A 321 41.60 -9.05 8.37
CA ILE A 321 41.87 -7.61 8.20
C ILE A 321 41.07 -7.05 7.01
N PHE A 322 41.17 -7.68 5.84
CA PHE A 322 40.50 -7.17 4.64
C PHE A 322 38.99 -7.44 4.62
N VAL A 323 38.52 -8.52 5.25
CA VAL A 323 37.08 -8.72 5.48
C VAL A 323 36.51 -7.57 6.32
N LEU A 324 37.17 -7.22 7.43
CA LEU A 324 36.75 -6.12 8.29
C LEU A 324 36.89 -4.77 7.60
N GLN A 325 37.93 -4.57 6.79
CA GLN A 325 38.12 -3.32 6.05
C GLN A 325 37.01 -3.11 5.02
N GLY A 326 36.69 -4.15 4.24
CA GLY A 326 35.59 -4.11 3.28
C GLY A 326 34.24 -3.90 3.97
N PHE A 327 34.02 -4.58 5.09
CA PHE A 327 32.83 -4.39 5.92
C PHE A 327 32.70 -2.94 6.38
N LEU A 328 33.78 -2.36 6.93
CA LEU A 328 33.79 -0.96 7.38
C LEU A 328 33.53 0.00 6.20
N LEU A 329 34.14 -0.23 5.04
CA LEU A 329 33.88 0.56 3.83
C LEU A 329 32.39 0.55 3.47
N THR A 330 31.77 -0.62 3.44
CA THR A 330 30.34 -0.75 3.15
C THR A 330 29.46 -0.15 4.24
N PHE A 331 29.86 -0.30 5.51
CA PHE A 331 29.13 0.22 6.66
C PHE A 331 29.11 1.76 6.67
N PHE A 332 30.26 2.41 6.44
CA PHE A 332 30.30 3.87 6.36
C PHE A 332 29.57 4.40 5.12
N GLY A 333 29.71 3.73 3.98
CA GLY A 333 28.96 4.09 2.78
C GLY A 333 27.44 4.00 3.01
N MET A 334 26.99 2.92 3.64
CA MET A 334 25.59 2.72 4.04
C MET A 334 25.12 3.79 5.03
N LEU A 335 25.92 4.10 6.05
CA LEU A 335 25.55 5.10 7.08
C LEU A 335 25.37 6.48 6.45
N ILE A 336 26.29 6.89 5.56
CA ILE A 336 26.19 8.17 4.84
C ILE A 336 24.97 8.16 3.91
N GLY A 337 24.80 7.12 3.10
CA GLY A 337 23.68 7.06 2.16
C GLY A 337 22.31 6.98 2.84
N LEU A 338 22.19 6.24 3.95
CA LEU A 338 20.99 6.25 4.78
C LEU A 338 20.74 7.61 5.41
N THR A 339 21.77 8.27 5.94
CA THR A 339 21.61 9.61 6.54
C THR A 339 21.06 10.59 5.51
N ILE A 340 21.63 10.61 4.30
CA ILE A 340 21.16 11.46 3.21
C ILE A 340 19.75 11.04 2.77
N GLY A 341 19.48 9.74 2.63
CA GLY A 341 18.16 9.21 2.26
C GLY A 341 17.06 9.60 3.24
N VAL A 342 17.33 9.51 4.55
CA VAL A 342 16.40 9.93 5.62
C VAL A 342 16.12 11.43 5.54
N ILE A 343 17.16 12.25 5.35
CA ILE A 343 17.00 13.70 5.18
C ILE A 343 16.12 13.99 3.96
N LEU A 344 16.38 13.34 2.82
CA LEU A 344 15.60 13.54 1.59
C LEU A 344 14.14 13.12 1.74
N VAL A 345 13.86 11.98 2.39
CA VAL A 345 12.49 11.55 2.67
C VAL A 345 11.77 12.53 3.58
N PHE A 346 12.46 13.06 4.61
CA PHE A 346 11.87 14.05 5.52
C PHE A 346 11.58 15.38 4.81
N VAL A 347 12.52 15.86 3.99
CA VAL A 347 12.35 17.07 3.18
C VAL A 347 11.18 16.90 2.20
N GLN A 348 11.08 15.76 1.51
CA GLN A 348 9.96 15.48 0.62
C GLN A 348 8.63 15.43 1.38
N LYS A 349 8.60 14.83 2.58
CA LYS A 349 7.39 14.77 3.42
C LYS A 349 6.92 16.16 3.87
N GLN A 350 7.84 17.07 4.20
CA GLN A 350 7.50 18.40 4.71
C GLN A 350 7.18 19.41 3.60
N PHE A 351 7.92 19.38 2.50
CA PHE A 351 7.86 20.41 1.46
C PHE A 351 7.17 19.96 0.17
N GLY A 352 6.95 18.65 -0.03
CA GLY A 352 6.29 18.14 -1.22
C GLY A 352 6.99 18.52 -2.54
N LEU A 353 8.32 18.53 -2.56
CA LEU A 353 9.12 19.03 -3.68
C LEU A 353 8.81 18.31 -5.01
N PHE A 354 8.67 17.00 -4.95
CA PHE A 354 8.31 16.18 -6.10
C PHE A 354 6.80 15.98 -6.16
N MET A 355 6.18 16.53 -7.19
CA MET A 355 4.74 16.51 -7.44
C MET A 355 4.36 15.42 -8.46
N ILE A 356 3.31 14.64 -8.17
CA ILE A 356 2.67 13.72 -9.13
C ILE A 356 1.73 14.51 -10.04
N THR A 357 0.92 15.36 -9.43
CA THR A 357 0.00 16.28 -10.12
C THR A 357 0.23 17.69 -9.58
N GLN A 358 -0.38 18.71 -10.19
CA GLN A 358 -0.21 20.10 -9.75
C GLN A 358 -0.59 20.34 -8.27
N SER A 359 -1.41 19.47 -7.68
CA SER A 359 -1.90 19.59 -6.30
C SER A 359 -1.49 18.42 -5.39
N LEU A 360 -0.85 17.38 -5.91
CA LEU A 360 -0.56 16.16 -5.15
C LEU A 360 0.95 15.85 -5.15
N PRO A 361 1.65 16.01 -4.01
CA PRO A 361 3.04 15.57 -3.88
C PRO A 361 3.15 14.05 -3.91
N TYR A 362 4.30 13.54 -4.37
CA TYR A 362 4.58 12.12 -4.32
C TYR A 362 4.66 11.67 -2.86
N PRO A 363 3.80 10.72 -2.42
CA PRO A 363 3.71 10.34 -1.02
C PRO A 363 4.94 9.51 -0.63
N VAL A 364 5.54 9.89 0.48
CA VAL A 364 6.67 9.16 1.08
C VAL A 364 6.38 8.90 2.55
N GLU A 365 6.74 7.72 3.02
CA GLU A 365 6.56 7.34 4.41
C GLU A 365 7.87 6.82 5.01
N PHE A 366 8.26 7.41 6.12
CA PHE A 366 9.37 6.90 6.92
C PHE A 366 8.87 5.73 7.77
N ARG A 367 9.33 4.52 7.46
CA ARG A 367 9.07 3.32 8.28
C ARG A 367 10.38 2.76 8.81
N PHE A 368 10.45 2.53 10.12
CA PHE A 368 11.62 1.90 10.75
C PHE A 368 11.95 0.53 10.14
N THR A 369 10.92 -0.23 9.72
CA THR A 369 11.11 -1.50 9.02
C THR A 369 11.91 -1.35 7.73
N ASN A 370 11.68 -0.30 6.94
CA ASN A 370 12.43 -0.05 5.71
C ASN A 370 13.91 0.22 6.02
N LEU A 371 14.18 1.02 7.06
CA LEU A 371 15.54 1.30 7.52
C LEU A 371 16.26 0.00 7.93
N ILE A 372 15.60 -0.86 8.70
CA ILE A 372 16.14 -2.15 9.13
C ILE A 372 16.42 -3.07 7.93
N ILE A 373 15.49 -3.14 6.96
CA ILE A 373 15.67 -3.93 5.73
C ILE A 373 16.92 -3.48 4.98
N VAL A 374 17.10 -2.18 4.76
CA VAL A 374 18.28 -1.66 4.06
C VAL A 374 19.57 -1.98 4.82
N ILE A 375 19.58 -1.79 6.14
CA ILE A 375 20.75 -2.10 6.97
C ILE A 375 21.11 -3.57 6.83
N ILE A 376 20.15 -4.48 7.00
CA ILE A 376 20.38 -5.93 6.93
C ILE A 376 20.89 -6.31 5.53
N THR A 377 20.23 -5.85 4.47
CA THR A 377 20.58 -6.20 3.09
C THR A 377 21.99 -5.76 2.75
N ILE A 378 22.36 -4.51 3.05
CA ILE A 378 23.68 -3.98 2.69
C ILE A 378 24.78 -4.57 3.58
N THR A 379 24.49 -4.81 4.86
CA THR A 379 25.43 -5.46 5.78
C THR A 379 25.74 -6.89 5.32
N ILE A 380 24.72 -7.68 4.97
CA ILE A 380 24.89 -9.06 4.47
C ILE A 380 25.68 -9.06 3.16
N LEU A 381 25.24 -8.28 2.18
CA LEU A 381 25.88 -8.26 0.88
C LEU A 381 27.30 -7.68 0.94
N GLY A 382 27.54 -6.66 1.77
CA GLY A 382 28.85 -6.06 2.01
C GLY A 382 29.82 -7.03 2.70
N PHE A 383 29.33 -7.81 3.67
CA PHE A 383 30.11 -8.89 4.28
C PHE A 383 30.47 -9.98 3.25
N ILE A 384 29.52 -10.40 2.41
CA ILE A 384 29.76 -11.37 1.33
C ILE A 384 30.81 -10.85 0.35
N ALA A 385 30.66 -9.61 -0.13
CA ALA A 385 31.61 -8.97 -1.03
C ALA A 385 33.03 -8.93 -0.43
N SER A 386 33.14 -8.52 0.83
CA SER A 386 34.42 -8.45 1.55
C SER A 386 35.05 -9.84 1.74
N LYS A 387 34.24 -10.85 2.03
CA LYS A 387 34.69 -12.25 2.12
C LYS A 387 35.20 -12.77 0.77
N ILE A 388 34.47 -12.50 -0.32
CA ILE A 388 34.88 -12.88 -1.68
C ILE A 388 36.23 -12.23 -2.02
N ALA A 389 36.38 -10.93 -1.79
CA ALA A 389 37.64 -10.22 -2.05
C ALA A 389 38.81 -10.80 -1.23
N SER A 390 38.62 -11.02 0.07
CA SER A 390 39.67 -11.57 0.95
C SER A 390 40.11 -12.99 0.59
N SER A 391 39.25 -13.76 -0.08
CA SER A 391 39.55 -15.14 -0.47
C SER A 391 40.73 -15.23 -1.45
N ARG A 392 41.02 -14.14 -2.19
CA ARG A 392 42.17 -14.01 -3.10
C ARG A 392 43.53 -14.02 -2.41
N ILE A 393 43.58 -13.79 -1.09
CA ILE A 393 44.82 -13.82 -0.32
C ILE A 393 45.24 -15.29 -0.12
N SER A 394 46.41 -15.67 -0.63
CA SER A 394 47.01 -16.99 -0.44
C SER A 394 48.44 -16.85 0.09
N LYS A 395 49.02 -17.95 0.58
CA LYS A 395 50.43 -17.97 1.03
C LYS A 395 51.36 -17.58 -0.12
N GLU A 396 51.15 -18.18 -1.29
CA GLU A 396 51.90 -17.88 -2.52
C GLU A 396 51.77 -16.42 -2.94
N PHE A 397 50.60 -15.79 -2.74
CA PHE A 397 50.41 -14.37 -3.05
C PHE A 397 51.25 -13.46 -2.15
N ILE A 398 51.47 -13.82 -0.89
CA ILE A 398 52.25 -13.02 0.06
C ILE A 398 53.77 -13.25 -0.11
N GLU A 399 54.17 -14.47 -0.49
CA GLU A 399 55.57 -14.85 -0.61
C GLU A 399 56.22 -14.39 -1.93
N LYS A 400 55.47 -14.47 -3.05
CA LYS A 400 55.80 -13.78 -4.31
C LYS A 400 55.75 -12.28 -4.12
#